data_AF-A0A3D0I6W0-F1
#
_entry.id   AF-A0A3D0I6W0-F1
#
_cell.length_a   1.000
_cell.length_b   1.000
_cell.length_c   1.000
_cell.angle_alpha   90.00
_cell.angle_beta   90.00
_cell.angle_gamma   90.00
#
_symmetry.space_group_name_H-M   'P 1'
#
loop_
_entity.id
_entity.type
_entity.pdbx_description
1 polymer ?
#
loop_
_entity_poly.entity_id
_entity_poly.type
_entity_poly.pdbx_seq_one_letter_code
_entity_poly.pdbx_strand_id
1 'polypeptide(L)'
;MRLSLTISQRKFLVRLFLAATGSTIVFALVIAAAMFAPLIARMESGVPSSREMLVLADRLLTLHARYWPVVFASLAAVCGSSLLLFARMTAPLVRFLRCFQSITNGELPHPVQLRRSDYLRDEAKALNSMIVSLGAFLDDLRDHSDAIHRALAELLAHDGNGPTGNLTAHLAQLEALDKSLRETLARFRQAPSRSTNL
;
A
#
# COMPACT_ATOMS: atom_id res chain seq x y z
N MET A 1 12.02 2.89 17.13
CA MET A 1 10.86 3.44 16.40
C MET A 1 9.95 2.32 15.85
N ARG A 2 9.26 1.57 16.73
CA ARG A 2 8.39 0.41 16.37
C ARG A 2 6.88 0.67 16.58
N LEU A 3 6.49 1.83 17.12
CA LEU A 3 5.12 2.07 17.61
C LEU A 3 4.19 2.85 16.67
N SER A 4 4.67 3.64 15.69
CA SER A 4 3.76 4.49 14.90
C SER A 4 2.98 3.74 13.82
N LEU A 5 3.53 2.65 13.28
CA LEU A 5 2.83 1.86 12.26
C LEU A 5 1.62 1.10 12.79
N THR A 6 1.68 0.64 14.05
CA THR A 6 0.59 -0.14 14.63
C THR A 6 -0.68 0.70 14.78
N ILE A 7 -0.57 2.01 15.04
CA ILE A 7 -1.72 2.88 15.25
C ILE A 7 -2.48 3.12 13.94
N SER A 8 -1.77 3.42 12.84
CA SER A 8 -2.42 3.62 11.53
C SER A 8 -3.02 2.32 10.99
N GLN A 9 -2.32 1.19 11.15
CA GLN A 9 -2.82 -0.13 10.75
C GLN A 9 -4.02 -0.60 11.58
N ARG A 10 -4.06 -0.26 12.88
CA ARG A 10 -5.24 -0.52 13.74
C ARG A 10 -6.45 0.29 13.29
N LYS A 11 -6.29 1.55 12.88
CA LYS A 11 -7.40 2.36 12.36
C LYS A 11 -7.97 1.76 11.06
N PHE A 12 -7.11 1.28 10.16
CA PHE A 12 -7.55 0.60 8.95
C PHE A 12 -8.31 -0.70 9.26
N LEU A 13 -7.77 -1.55 10.13
CA LEU A 13 -8.43 -2.78 10.56
C LEU A 13 -9.77 -2.52 11.24
N VAL A 14 -9.84 -1.53 12.15
CA VAL A 14 -11.09 -1.16 12.82
C VAL A 14 -12.12 -0.64 11.82
N ARG A 15 -11.72 0.18 10.84
CA ARG A 15 -12.63 0.67 9.79
C ARG A 15 -13.13 -0.45 8.89
N LEU A 16 -12.24 -1.33 8.44
CA LEU A 16 -12.60 -2.48 7.61
C LEU A 16 -13.55 -3.41 8.37
N PHE A 17 -13.23 -3.70 9.63
CA PHE A 17 -14.05 -4.53 10.51
C PHE A 17 -15.41 -3.91 10.80
N LEU A 18 -15.48 -2.60 11.10
CA LEU A 18 -16.75 -1.90 11.31
C LEU A 18 -17.60 -1.89 10.04
N ALA A 19 -17.00 -1.64 8.87
CA ALA A 19 -17.73 -1.61 7.61
C ALA A 19 -18.27 -2.99 7.23
N ALA A 20 -17.45 -4.04 7.34
CA ALA A 20 -17.83 -5.41 7.03
C ALA A 20 -18.85 -5.97 8.04
N THR A 21 -18.63 -5.75 9.34
CA THR A 21 -19.58 -6.18 10.38
C THR A 21 -20.88 -5.38 10.31
N GLY A 22 -20.80 -4.07 10.09
CA GLY A 22 -21.97 -3.20 9.95
C GLY A 22 -22.83 -3.58 8.75
N SER A 23 -22.23 -3.81 7.58
CA SER A 23 -22.96 -4.29 6.40
C SER A 23 -23.59 -5.68 6.62
N THR A 24 -22.90 -6.58 7.32
CA THR A 24 -23.44 -7.90 7.69
C THR A 24 -24.62 -7.79 8.64
N ILE A 25 -24.55 -6.90 9.64
CA ILE A 25 -25.66 -6.64 10.58
C ILE A 25 -26.85 -6.05 9.83
N VAL A 26 -26.64 -5.06 8.97
CA VAL A 26 -27.71 -4.46 8.15
C VAL A 26 -28.36 -5.52 7.27
N PHE A 27 -27.56 -6.34 6.59
CA PHE A 27 -28.06 -7.44 5.76
C PHE A 27 -28.87 -8.46 6.57
N ALA A 28 -28.37 -8.85 7.75
CA ALA A 28 -29.08 -9.73 8.67
C ALA A 28 -30.43 -9.12 9.09
N LEU A 29 -30.45 -7.84 9.47
CA LEU A 29 -31.69 -7.13 9.81
C LEU A 29 -32.69 -7.08 8.66
N VAL A 30 -32.22 -6.85 7.43
CA VAL A 30 -33.09 -6.88 6.23
C VAL A 30 -33.69 -8.26 6.03
N ILE A 31 -32.91 -9.34 6.15
CA ILE A 31 -33.43 -10.72 6.06
C ILE A 31 -34.41 -10.99 7.20
N ALA A 32 -34.08 -10.61 8.43
CA ALA A 32 -34.97 -10.76 9.58
C ALA A 32 -36.30 -10.05 9.32
N ALA A 33 -36.28 -8.78 8.89
CA ALA A 33 -37.50 -8.04 8.57
C ALA A 33 -38.31 -8.74 7.46
N ALA A 34 -37.66 -9.15 6.37
CA ALA A 34 -38.33 -9.84 5.26
C ALA A 34 -38.97 -11.18 5.69
N MET A 35 -38.36 -11.90 6.63
CA MET A 35 -38.86 -13.18 7.11
C MET A 35 -39.93 -13.04 8.22
N PHE A 36 -39.72 -12.15 9.19
CA PHE A 36 -40.58 -12.02 10.37
C PHE A 36 -41.76 -11.06 10.18
N ALA A 37 -41.60 -9.97 9.41
CA ALA A 37 -42.67 -9.00 9.17
C ALA A 37 -43.97 -9.63 8.60
N PRO A 38 -43.95 -10.50 7.57
CA PRO A 38 -45.19 -11.09 7.06
C PRO A 38 -45.85 -12.05 8.07
N LEU A 39 -45.09 -12.67 8.97
CA LEU A 39 -45.64 -13.53 10.02
C LEU A 39 -46.31 -12.69 11.13
N ILE A 40 -45.68 -11.58 11.54
CA ILE A 40 -46.25 -10.65 12.52
C ILE A 40 -47.51 -10.00 11.98
N ALA A 41 -47.48 -9.47 10.76
CA ALA A 41 -48.65 -8.87 10.12
C ALA A 41 -49.84 -9.85 10.00
N ARG A 42 -49.56 -11.14 9.74
CA ARG A 42 -50.60 -12.18 9.71
C ARG A 42 -51.22 -12.44 11.08
N MET A 43 -50.44 -12.39 12.17
CA MET A 43 -50.98 -12.54 13.54
C MET A 43 -51.88 -11.37 13.94
N GLU A 44 -51.57 -10.15 13.47
CA GLU A 44 -52.34 -8.95 13.80
C GLU A 44 -53.62 -8.80 12.94
N SER A 45 -53.63 -9.35 11.72
CA SER A 45 -54.70 -9.13 10.74
C SER A 45 -56.05 -9.83 11.00
N GLY A 46 -56.19 -10.62 12.07
CA GLY A 46 -57.48 -11.21 12.46
C GLY A 46 -57.32 -12.29 13.53
N VAL A 47 -58.36 -12.49 14.35
CA VAL A 47 -58.40 -13.50 15.43
C VAL A 47 -58.20 -14.89 14.80
N PRO A 48 -56.98 -15.45 14.82
CA PRO A 48 -56.75 -16.75 14.25
C PRO A 48 -57.51 -17.74 15.12
N SER A 49 -58.05 -18.81 14.54
CA SER A 49 -58.50 -19.92 15.38
C SER A 49 -57.33 -20.34 16.30
N SER A 50 -57.61 -20.80 17.53
CA SER A 50 -56.54 -21.15 18.49
C SER A 50 -55.49 -22.11 17.90
N ARG A 51 -55.91 -22.94 16.92
CA ARG A 51 -55.05 -23.84 16.16
C ARG A 51 -54.13 -23.13 15.16
N GLU A 52 -54.62 -22.12 14.43
CA GLU A 52 -53.81 -21.32 13.50
C GLU A 52 -52.78 -20.46 14.23
N MET A 53 -53.14 -19.93 15.40
CA MET A 53 -52.22 -19.16 16.24
C MET A 53 -51.05 -20.02 16.74
N LEU A 54 -51.32 -21.28 17.12
CA LEU A 54 -50.30 -22.27 17.47
C LEU A 54 -49.35 -22.55 16.30
N VAL A 55 -49.88 -22.72 15.07
CA VAL A 55 -49.06 -22.97 13.88
C VAL A 55 -48.18 -21.76 13.52
N LEU A 56 -48.69 -20.53 13.66
CA LEU A 56 -47.89 -19.32 13.42
C LEU A 56 -46.80 -19.14 14.48
N ALA A 57 -47.12 -19.39 15.76
CA ALA A 57 -46.15 -19.32 16.84
C ALA A 57 -45.03 -20.35 16.68
N ASP A 58 -45.36 -21.59 16.31
CA ASP A 58 -44.39 -22.65 16.05
C ASP A 58 -43.47 -22.32 14.87
N ARG A 59 -44.03 -21.75 13.79
CA ARG A 59 -43.24 -21.26 12.66
C ARG A 59 -42.30 -20.13 13.05
N LEU A 60 -42.77 -19.17 13.83
CA LEU A 60 -41.95 -18.06 14.35
C LEU A 60 -40.79 -18.58 15.20
N LEU A 61 -41.07 -19.48 16.13
CA LEU A 61 -40.08 -20.04 17.04
C LEU A 61 -39.04 -20.88 16.30
N THR A 62 -39.47 -21.70 15.34
CA THR A 62 -38.58 -22.51 14.51
C THR A 62 -37.69 -21.63 13.63
N LEU A 63 -38.26 -20.58 13.03
CA LEU A 63 -37.51 -19.66 12.19
C LEU A 63 -36.48 -18.87 13.01
N HIS A 64 -36.87 -18.39 14.19
CA HIS A 64 -35.98 -17.73 15.13
C HIS A 64 -34.84 -18.64 15.59
N ALA A 65 -35.14 -19.89 15.96
CA ALA A 65 -34.14 -20.86 16.40
C ALA A 65 -33.11 -21.19 15.30
N ARG A 66 -33.53 -21.22 14.04
CA ARG A 66 -32.64 -21.50 12.90
C ARG A 66 -31.90 -20.26 12.38
N TYR A 67 -32.46 -19.09 12.56
CA TYR A 67 -31.89 -17.82 12.09
C TYR A 67 -30.63 -17.42 12.87
N TRP A 68 -30.67 -17.46 14.20
CA TRP A 68 -29.54 -17.03 15.03
C TRP A 68 -28.22 -17.77 14.77
N PRO A 69 -28.20 -19.12 14.65
CA PRO A 69 -26.97 -19.84 14.31
C PRO A 69 -26.35 -19.36 12.99
N VAL A 70 -27.17 -19.07 11.98
CA VAL A 70 -26.69 -18.55 10.68
C VAL A 70 -26.11 -17.15 10.84
N VAL A 71 -26.76 -16.28 11.61
CA VAL A 71 -26.25 -14.94 11.90
C VAL A 71 -24.90 -15.03 12.62
N PHE A 72 -24.79 -15.80 13.69
CA PHE A 72 -23.53 -15.93 14.43
C PHE A 72 -22.42 -16.55 13.57
N ALA A 73 -22.74 -17.57 12.77
CA ALA A 73 -21.79 -18.15 11.82
C ALA A 73 -21.31 -17.12 10.78
N SER A 74 -22.21 -16.30 10.25
CA SER A 74 -21.87 -15.24 9.29
C SER A 74 -20.98 -14.16 9.90
N LEU A 75 -21.28 -13.71 11.13
CA LEU A 75 -20.44 -12.77 11.87
C LEU A 75 -19.06 -13.37 12.12
N ALA A 76 -18.99 -14.61 12.59
CA ALA A 76 -17.71 -15.29 12.82
C ALA A 76 -16.89 -15.42 11.53
N ALA A 77 -17.54 -15.74 10.41
CA ALA A 77 -16.90 -15.82 9.10
C ALA A 77 -16.31 -14.46 8.66
N VAL A 78 -17.07 -13.37 8.84
CA VAL A 78 -16.62 -12.01 8.50
C VAL A 78 -15.47 -11.54 9.38
N CYS A 79 -15.54 -11.85 10.69
CA CYS A 79 -14.43 -11.61 11.61
C CYS A 79 -13.18 -12.36 11.17
N GLY A 80 -13.31 -13.66 10.86
CA GLY A 80 -12.23 -14.51 10.41
C GLY A 80 -11.61 -14.03 9.10
N SER A 81 -12.43 -13.73 8.09
CA SER A 81 -11.96 -13.25 6.79
C SER A 81 -11.23 -11.90 6.90
N SER A 82 -11.74 -10.99 7.74
CA SER A 82 -11.11 -9.69 7.99
C SER A 82 -9.73 -9.84 8.63
N LEU A 83 -9.59 -10.73 9.62
CA LEU A 83 -8.32 -11.03 10.27
C LEU A 83 -7.32 -11.69 9.32
N LEU A 84 -7.78 -12.65 8.52
CA LEU A 84 -6.95 -13.32 7.51
C LEU A 84 -6.45 -12.33 6.44
N LEU A 85 -7.33 -11.46 5.96
CA LEU A 85 -6.98 -10.43 4.99
C LEU A 85 -5.95 -9.46 5.57
N PHE A 86 -6.14 -9.03 6.82
CA PHE A 86 -5.18 -8.19 7.52
C PHE A 86 -3.81 -8.86 7.66
N ALA A 87 -3.77 -10.09 8.18
CA ALA A 87 -2.53 -10.83 8.36
C ALA A 87 -1.77 -11.00 7.03
N ARG A 88 -2.51 -11.24 5.95
CA ARG A 88 -1.95 -11.34 4.60
C ARG A 88 -1.41 -10.01 4.07
N MET A 89 -2.01 -8.87 4.45
CA MET A 89 -1.55 -7.54 4.04
C MET A 89 -0.40 -6.98 4.89
N THR A 90 -0.32 -7.31 6.18
CA THR A 90 0.73 -6.78 7.07
C THR A 90 2.13 -7.24 6.65
N ALA A 91 2.28 -8.50 6.24
CA ALA A 91 3.57 -9.06 5.85
C ALA A 91 4.26 -8.30 4.68
N PRO A 92 3.60 -8.06 3.54
CA PRO A 92 4.18 -7.26 2.46
C PRO A 92 4.40 -5.79 2.88
N LEU A 93 3.46 -5.16 3.61
CA LEU A 93 3.60 -3.78 4.09
C LEU A 93 4.84 -3.54 4.95
N VAL A 94 5.19 -4.48 5.83
CA VAL A 94 6.40 -4.37 6.65
C VAL A 94 7.68 -4.47 5.79
N ARG A 95 7.65 -5.21 4.67
CA ARG A 95 8.78 -5.30 3.74
C ARG A 95 8.92 -4.01 2.93
N PHE A 96 7.81 -3.44 2.48
CA PHE A 96 7.79 -2.11 1.87
C PHE A 96 8.39 -1.05 2.77
N LEU A 97 7.97 -1.02 4.03
CA LEU A 97 8.45 -0.02 4.97
C LEU A 97 9.96 -0.12 5.23
N ARG A 98 10.50 -1.33 5.34
CA ARG A 98 11.95 -1.54 5.46
C ARG A 98 12.70 -1.01 4.24
N CYS A 99 12.15 -1.24 3.05
CA CYS A 99 12.72 -0.73 1.82
C CYS A 99 12.74 0.80 1.79
N PHE A 100 11.63 1.45 2.16
CA PHE A 100 11.58 2.91 2.29
C PHE A 100 12.56 3.44 3.34
N GLN A 101 12.71 2.75 4.48
CA GLN A 101 13.68 3.14 5.51
C GLN A 101 15.12 3.05 5.02
N SER A 102 15.50 2.01 4.28
CA SER A 102 16.83 1.92 3.66
C SER A 102 17.07 3.09 2.70
N ILE A 103 16.09 3.42 1.86
CA ILE A 103 16.18 4.57 0.94
C ILE A 103 16.32 5.88 1.71
N THR A 104 15.56 6.09 2.79
CA THR A 104 15.68 7.28 3.65
C THR A 104 17.06 7.37 4.30
N ASN A 105 17.69 6.23 4.60
CA ASN A 105 19.03 6.17 5.19
C ASN A 105 20.16 6.30 4.13
N GLY A 106 19.81 6.49 2.85
CA GLY A 106 20.80 6.61 1.77
C GLY A 106 21.35 5.27 1.26
N GLU A 107 20.78 4.15 1.69
CA GLU A 107 21.14 2.82 1.21
C GLU A 107 20.21 2.41 0.06
N LEU A 108 20.75 1.82 -1.00
CA LEU A 108 19.97 1.17 -2.05
C LEU A 108 19.62 -0.26 -1.63
N PRO A 109 18.37 -0.54 -1.21
CA PRO A 109 18.00 -1.88 -0.77
C PRO A 109 17.90 -2.85 -1.97
N HIS A 110 18.16 -4.14 -1.72
CA HIS A 110 17.92 -5.17 -2.72
C HIS A 110 16.44 -5.21 -3.16
N PRO A 111 16.15 -5.64 -4.41
CA PRO A 111 14.79 -5.71 -4.93
C PRO A 111 13.84 -6.51 -4.02
N VAL A 112 12.67 -5.93 -3.72
CA VAL A 112 11.64 -6.57 -2.91
C VAL A 112 10.98 -7.68 -3.74
N GLN A 113 11.37 -8.93 -3.48
CA GLN A 113 10.71 -10.10 -4.09
C GLN A 113 9.45 -10.47 -3.30
N LEU A 114 8.27 -10.06 -3.76
CA LEU A 114 6.99 -10.55 -3.20
C LEU A 114 6.62 -11.94 -3.74
N ARG A 115 5.90 -12.73 -2.94
CA ARG A 115 5.38 -14.04 -3.40
C ARG A 115 4.24 -13.82 -4.39
N ARG A 116 4.06 -14.77 -5.31
CA ARG A 116 3.14 -14.70 -6.47
C ARG A 116 1.67 -14.44 -6.11
N SER A 117 1.27 -14.65 -4.85
CA SER A 117 -0.10 -14.52 -4.36
C SER A 117 -0.35 -13.28 -3.50
N ASP A 118 0.61 -12.39 -3.33
CA ASP A 118 0.41 -11.18 -2.52
C ASP A 118 -0.38 -10.12 -3.31
N TYR A 119 -1.32 -9.45 -2.64
CA TYR A 119 -2.20 -8.43 -3.24
C TYR A 119 -1.45 -7.18 -3.74
N LEU A 120 -0.25 -6.91 -3.21
CA LEU A 120 0.51 -5.68 -3.45
C LEU A 120 1.62 -5.86 -4.51
N ARG A 121 1.38 -6.72 -5.49
CA ARG A 121 2.40 -7.10 -6.47
C ARG A 121 2.76 -5.95 -7.41
N ASP A 122 1.77 -5.18 -7.83
CA ASP A 122 1.97 -4.08 -8.77
C ASP A 122 2.73 -2.93 -8.09
N GLU A 123 2.45 -2.69 -6.81
CA GLU A 123 3.18 -1.75 -5.96
C GLU A 123 4.62 -2.19 -5.72
N ALA A 124 4.88 -3.50 -5.54
CA ALA A 124 6.25 -4.01 -5.48
C ALA A 124 6.99 -3.87 -6.79
N LYS A 125 6.30 -4.07 -7.93
CA LYS A 125 6.90 -3.86 -9.24
C LYS A 125 7.27 -2.40 -9.44
N ALA A 126 6.38 -1.48 -9.09
CA ALA A 126 6.61 -0.04 -9.15
C ALA A 126 7.77 0.38 -8.22
N LEU A 127 7.79 -0.11 -6.98
CA LEU A 127 8.87 0.18 -6.03
C LEU A 127 10.22 -0.35 -6.52
N ASN A 128 10.28 -1.58 -7.02
CA ASN A 128 11.51 -2.14 -7.57
C ASN A 128 12.00 -1.34 -8.77
N SER A 129 11.10 -0.89 -9.65
CA SER A 129 11.46 0.00 -10.75
C SER A 129 12.06 1.32 -10.25
N MET A 130 11.50 1.89 -9.17
CA MET A 130 12.02 3.10 -8.55
C MET A 130 13.44 2.89 -7.99
N ILE A 131 13.68 1.78 -7.30
CA ILE A 131 15.01 1.44 -6.75
C ILE A 131 16.05 1.32 -7.87
N VAL A 132 15.70 0.64 -8.96
CA VAL A 132 16.60 0.48 -10.12
C VAL A 132 16.94 1.85 -10.74
N SER A 133 15.93 2.69 -10.96
CA SER A 133 16.17 4.04 -11.52
C SER A 133 16.99 4.92 -10.58
N LEU A 134 16.79 4.82 -9.27
CA LEU A 134 17.56 5.57 -8.27
C LEU A 134 19.02 5.09 -8.21
N GLY A 135 19.24 3.76 -8.30
CA GLY A 135 20.58 3.19 -8.36
C GLY A 135 21.37 3.69 -9.58
N ALA A 136 20.76 3.60 -10.76
CA ALA A 136 21.38 4.09 -12.00
C ALA A 136 21.72 5.60 -11.93
N PHE A 137 20.89 6.40 -11.26
CA PHE A 137 21.17 7.82 -11.05
C PHE A 137 22.35 8.08 -10.12
N LEU A 138 22.45 7.33 -9.02
CA LEU A 138 23.57 7.45 -8.08
C LEU A 138 24.89 7.00 -8.70
N ASP A 139 24.85 5.95 -9.54
CA ASP A 139 26.01 5.50 -10.29
C ASP A 139 26.47 6.57 -11.30
N ASP A 140 25.54 7.16 -12.07
CA ASP A 140 25.85 8.25 -13.00
C ASP A 140 26.46 9.46 -12.28
N LEU A 141 25.92 9.85 -11.13
CA LEU A 141 26.46 10.96 -10.33
C LEU A 141 27.89 10.66 -9.83
N ARG A 142 28.15 9.42 -9.44
CA ARG A 142 29.47 8.97 -8.98
C ARG A 142 30.48 9.00 -10.12
N ASP A 143 30.10 8.53 -11.30
CA ASP A 143 30.96 8.55 -12.50
C ASP A 143 31.35 9.99 -12.87
N HIS A 144 30.40 10.93 -12.78
CA HIS A 144 30.68 12.35 -13.00
C HIS A 144 31.63 12.91 -11.92
N SER A 145 31.41 12.59 -10.65
CA SER A 145 32.30 13.01 -9.55
C SER A 145 33.72 12.47 -9.72
N ASP A 146 33.86 11.21 -10.11
CA ASP A 146 35.17 10.57 -10.36
C ASP A 146 35.85 11.16 -11.60
N ALA A 147 35.09 11.59 -12.62
CA ALA A 147 35.63 12.33 -13.75
C ALA A 147 36.16 13.72 -13.35
N ILE A 148 35.44 14.45 -12.49
CA ILE A 148 35.90 15.75 -11.94
C ILE A 148 37.19 15.57 -11.14
N HIS A 149 37.24 14.59 -10.23
CA HIS A 149 38.41 14.33 -9.42
C HIS A 149 39.62 13.92 -10.25
N ARG A 150 39.43 13.11 -11.30
CA ARG A 150 40.51 12.76 -12.24
C ARG A 150 41.02 13.97 -13.00
N ALA A 151 40.13 14.81 -13.54
CA ALA A 151 40.52 16.03 -14.24
C ALA A 151 41.30 16.99 -13.32
N LEU A 152 40.87 17.16 -12.07
CA LEU A 152 41.58 17.94 -11.05
C LEU A 152 42.94 17.35 -10.65
N ALA A 153 43.06 16.02 -10.58
CA ALA A 153 44.32 15.35 -10.26
C ALA A 153 45.34 15.46 -11.41
N GLU A 154 44.90 15.33 -12.66
CA GLU A 154 45.72 15.52 -13.86
C GLU A 154 46.24 16.97 -13.95
N LEU A 155 45.37 17.93 -13.63
CA LEU A 155 45.66 19.36 -13.47
C LEU A 155 46.77 19.62 -12.45
N LEU A 156 46.63 19.08 -11.23
CA LEU A 156 47.61 19.26 -10.16
C LEU A 156 48.93 18.53 -10.43
N ALA A 157 48.90 17.41 -11.15
CA ALA A 157 50.10 16.68 -11.57
C ALA A 157 50.91 17.43 -12.65
N HIS A 158 50.27 18.33 -13.40
CA HIS A 158 50.91 19.13 -14.47
C HIS A 158 51.32 20.55 -14.02
N ASP A 159 51.07 20.95 -12.77
CA ASP A 159 51.44 22.27 -12.20
C ASP A 159 52.96 22.41 -11.92
N GLY A 160 53.77 21.61 -12.60
CA GLY A 160 55.23 21.60 -12.49
C GLY A 160 55.98 22.42 -13.55
N ASN A 161 55.42 22.70 -14.74
CA ASN A 161 56.05 23.52 -15.80
C ASN A 161 55.18 23.65 -17.08
N GLY A 162 54.55 24.80 -17.38
CA GLY A 162 54.04 25.10 -18.72
C GLY A 162 52.89 26.13 -18.85
N PRO A 163 52.76 26.84 -19.99
CA PRO A 163 52.10 28.15 -20.10
C PRO A 163 50.57 28.12 -20.06
N THR A 164 49.99 29.26 -19.70
CA THR A 164 48.58 29.66 -19.50
C THR A 164 47.51 29.11 -20.47
N GLY A 165 47.88 28.47 -21.58
CA GLY A 165 46.97 27.81 -22.53
C GLY A 165 46.34 26.52 -22.01
N ASN A 166 46.97 25.83 -21.04
CA ASN A 166 46.34 24.66 -20.39
C ASN A 166 45.25 25.08 -19.39
N LEU A 167 45.37 26.26 -18.77
CA LEU A 167 44.42 26.75 -17.78
C LEU A 167 43.03 27.05 -18.36
N THR A 168 42.97 27.57 -19.60
CA THR A 168 41.71 27.85 -20.31
C THR A 168 41.03 26.57 -20.80
N ALA A 169 41.79 25.59 -21.28
CA ALA A 169 41.27 24.27 -21.62
C ALA A 169 40.67 23.56 -20.39
N HIS A 170 41.33 23.72 -19.24
CA HIS A 170 40.89 23.12 -17.99
C HIS A 170 39.67 23.82 -17.37
N LEU A 171 39.56 25.16 -17.45
CA LEU A 171 38.34 25.88 -17.08
C LEU A 171 37.14 25.45 -17.93
N ALA A 172 37.34 25.28 -19.24
CA ALA A 172 36.29 24.79 -20.14
C ALA A 172 35.83 23.37 -19.80
N GLN A 173 36.74 22.51 -19.34
CA GLN A 173 36.43 21.14 -18.92
C GLN A 173 35.64 21.09 -17.60
N LEU A 174 35.97 21.97 -16.64
CA LEU A 174 35.24 22.12 -15.38
C LEU A 174 33.82 22.66 -15.60
N GLU A 175 33.68 23.62 -16.53
CA GLU A 175 32.40 24.22 -16.89
C GLU A 175 31.49 23.22 -17.64
N ALA A 176 32.07 22.37 -18.50
CA ALA A 176 31.35 21.27 -19.15
C ALA A 176 30.85 20.23 -18.13
N LEU A 177 31.64 19.95 -17.09
CA LEU A 177 31.28 19.01 -16.02
C LEU A 177 30.20 19.57 -15.08
N ASP A 178 30.28 20.85 -14.70
CA ASP A 178 29.18 21.53 -13.96
C ASP A 178 27.89 21.52 -14.77
N LYS A 179 27.98 21.76 -16.09
CA LYS A 179 26.83 21.71 -16.99
C LYS A 179 26.22 20.31 -17.07
N SER A 180 27.03 19.26 -17.21
CA SER A 180 26.55 17.87 -17.22
C SER A 180 25.86 17.50 -15.90
N LEU A 181 26.46 17.88 -14.76
CA LEU A 181 25.89 17.64 -13.43
C LEU A 181 24.55 18.37 -13.23
N ARG A 182 24.43 19.61 -13.71
CA ARG A 182 23.17 20.37 -13.71
C ARG A 182 22.13 19.74 -14.63
N GLU A 183 22.50 19.23 -15.79
CA GLU A 183 21.59 18.56 -16.73
C GLU A 183 21.08 17.22 -16.15
N THR A 184 21.95 16.43 -15.52
CA THR A 184 21.58 15.20 -14.81
C THR A 184 20.63 15.49 -13.63
N LEU A 185 20.91 16.53 -12.84
CA LEU A 185 20.00 17.01 -11.79
C LEU A 185 18.67 17.53 -12.35
N ALA A 186 18.68 18.24 -13.48
CA ALA A 186 17.48 18.77 -14.12
C ALA A 186 16.58 17.67 -14.70
N ARG A 187 17.17 16.64 -15.33
CA ARG A 187 16.44 15.45 -15.80
C ARG A 187 15.71 14.74 -14.66
N PHE A 188 16.34 14.61 -13.50
CA PHE A 188 15.70 13.99 -12.34
C PHE A 188 14.60 14.86 -11.75
N ARG A 189 14.80 16.19 -11.69
CA ARG A 189 13.75 17.14 -11.27
C ARG A 189 12.52 17.13 -12.20
N GLN A 190 12.68 16.68 -13.44
CA GLN A 190 11.62 16.64 -14.46
C GLN A 190 11.05 15.24 -14.76
N ALA A 191 11.52 14.17 -14.11
CA ALA A 191 10.95 12.84 -14.31
C ALA A 191 9.50 12.77 -13.77
N PRO A 192 8.57 12.14 -14.51
CA PRO A 192 7.20 12.61 -14.64
C PRO A 192 6.32 12.25 -13.44
N SER A 193 5.57 13.24 -12.96
CA SER A 193 4.20 13.04 -12.49
C SER A 193 3.36 12.50 -13.66
N ARG A 194 3.50 11.20 -13.98
CA ARG A 194 2.59 10.56 -14.90
C ARG A 194 1.24 10.49 -14.20
N SER A 195 0.42 11.48 -14.50
CA SER A 195 -1.01 11.52 -14.22
C SER A 195 -1.64 10.22 -14.69
N THR A 196 -1.99 9.36 -13.74
CA THR A 196 -2.88 8.24 -13.97
C THR A 196 -4.28 8.80 -14.20
N ASN A 197 -4.61 9.07 -15.47
CA ASN A 197 -5.99 9.00 -15.93
C ASN A 197 -6.29 7.53 -16.15
N LEU A 198 -6.88 6.87 -15.15
CA LEU A 198 -7.78 5.72 -15.29
C LEU A 198 -8.75 5.73 -14.10
#